data_AF-Q4RJU0-F1
#
_entry.id   AF-Q4RJU0-F1
#
_cell.length_a   1.000
_cell.length_b   1.000
_cell.length_c   1.000
_cell.angle_alpha   90.00
_cell.angle_beta   90.00
_cell.angle_gamma   90.00
#
_symmetry.space_group_name_H-M   'P 1'
#
loop_
_entity.id
_entity.type
_entity.pdbx_description
1 polymer ?
#
loop_
_entity_poly.entity_id
_entity_poly.type
_entity_poly.pdbx_seq_one_letter_code
_entity_poly.pdbx_strand_id
1 'polypeptide(L)'
;CSPVPLPALGTQRIIQGNGTTVGTVISLQCPAKHRLVGSEMMCVMDNNSTYWTGETYCKPLSRYEDFGFRVAVLASIVSLTIILLMSMAFITCCLLDCMREDKKK
;
A
#
# COMPACT_ATOMS: atom_id res chain seq x y z
N CYS A 1 -9.08 15.69 -26.19
CA CYS A 1 -7.93 14.79 -26.36
C CYS A 1 -8.34 13.60 -27.20
N SER A 2 -7.39 12.95 -27.88
CA SER A 2 -7.65 11.72 -28.62
C SER A 2 -8.01 10.55 -27.68
N PRO A 3 -8.83 9.59 -28.11
CA PRO A 3 -9.08 8.36 -27.36
C PRO A 3 -7.75 7.66 -27.04
N VAL A 4 -7.55 7.31 -25.77
CA VAL A 4 -6.36 6.58 -25.33
C VAL A 4 -6.54 5.10 -25.71
N PRO A 5 -5.56 4.46 -26.36
CA PRO A 5 -5.64 3.03 -26.66
C PRO A 5 -5.64 2.21 -25.37
N LEU A 6 -6.25 1.02 -25.40
CA LEU A 6 -6.24 0.14 -24.24
C LEU A 6 -4.79 -0.20 -23.85
N PRO A 7 -4.45 -0.13 -22.55
CA PRO A 7 -3.13 -0.48 -22.09
C PRO A 7 -2.88 -1.98 -22.31
N ALA A 8 -1.62 -2.35 -22.61
CA ALA A 8 -1.24 -3.76 -22.76
C ALA A 8 -1.38 -4.55 -21.43
N LEU A 9 -1.33 -3.84 -20.30
CA LEU A 9 -1.42 -4.41 -18.95
C LEU A 9 -2.28 -3.53 -18.05
N GLY A 10 -3.21 -4.15 -17.32
CA GLY A 10 -4.10 -3.48 -16.38
C GLY A 10 -5.41 -3.00 -17.01
N THR A 11 -6.20 -2.29 -16.20
CA THR A 11 -7.52 -1.79 -16.58
C THR A 11 -7.54 -0.28 -16.46
N GLN A 12 -7.84 0.41 -17.54
CA GLN A 12 -7.99 1.87 -17.54
C GLN A 12 -9.34 2.26 -16.92
N ARG A 13 -9.33 3.26 -16.03
CA ARG A 13 -10.50 3.77 -15.32
C ARG A 13 -10.59 5.28 -15.54
N ILE A 14 -11.77 5.77 -15.92
CA ILE A 14 -12.05 7.21 -15.96
C ILE A 14 -12.46 7.62 -14.54
N ILE A 15 -11.69 8.50 -13.92
CA ILE A 15 -11.96 9.03 -12.58
C ILE A 15 -12.87 10.26 -12.68
N GLN A 16 -12.68 11.06 -13.72
CA GLN A 16 -13.43 12.29 -13.96
C GLN A 16 -13.58 12.55 -15.45
N GLY A 17 -14.73 13.09 -15.87
CA GLY A 17 -15.01 13.42 -17.27
C GLY A 17 -15.56 12.24 -18.10
N ASN A 18 -15.51 12.37 -19.43
CA ASN A 18 -16.13 11.41 -20.37
C ASN A 18 -15.09 10.70 -21.28
N GLY A 19 -13.82 10.66 -20.84
CA GLY A 19 -12.75 9.92 -21.54
C GLY A 19 -11.99 10.74 -22.60
N THR A 20 -12.57 11.82 -23.15
CA THR A 20 -11.96 12.59 -24.25
C THR A 20 -12.04 14.11 -24.08
N THR A 21 -12.88 14.61 -23.17
CA THR A 21 -13.09 16.05 -22.94
C THR A 21 -11.97 16.65 -22.10
N VAL A 22 -11.72 17.96 -22.23
CA VAL A 22 -10.78 18.69 -21.37
C VAL A 22 -11.22 18.55 -19.90
N GLY A 23 -10.26 18.35 -19.01
CA GLY A 23 -10.51 18.05 -17.59
C GLY A 23 -10.84 16.58 -17.30
N THR A 24 -10.84 15.71 -18.32
CA THR A 24 -10.93 14.26 -18.07
C THR A 24 -9.67 13.78 -17.37
N VAL A 25 -9.85 12.98 -16.32
CA VAL A 25 -8.78 12.33 -15.56
C VAL A 25 -8.91 10.82 -15.70
N ILE A 26 -7.82 10.17 -16.06
CA ILE A 26 -7.74 8.73 -16.27
C ILE A 26 -6.66 8.15 -15.36
N SER A 27 -7.03 7.10 -14.65
CA SER A 27 -6.13 6.30 -13.84
C SER A 27 -6.02 4.87 -14.39
N LEU A 28 -4.87 4.23 -14.15
CA LEU A 28 -4.60 2.86 -14.57
C LEU A 28 -4.69 1.94 -13.34
N GLN A 29 -5.34 0.79 -13.46
CA GLN A 29 -5.40 -0.20 -12.39
C GLN A 29 -4.58 -1.42 -12.77
N CYS A 30 -3.48 -1.64 -12.08
CA CYS A 30 -2.55 -2.74 -12.37
C CYS A 30 -3.03 -4.07 -11.78
N PRO A 31 -2.75 -5.22 -12.44
CA PRO A 31 -3.06 -6.54 -11.93
C PRO A 31 -2.16 -6.91 -10.73
N ALA A 32 -2.51 -8.01 -10.05
CA ALA A 32 -1.67 -8.53 -8.96
C ALA A 32 -0.21 -8.72 -9.41
N LYS A 33 0.73 -8.51 -8.47
CA LYS A 33 2.19 -8.51 -8.72
C LYS A 33 2.70 -7.36 -9.62
N HIS A 34 1.89 -6.33 -9.85
CA HIS A 34 2.32 -5.10 -10.52
C HIS A 34 1.94 -3.90 -9.68
N ARG A 35 2.77 -2.87 -9.72
CA ARG A 35 2.53 -1.58 -9.08
C ARG A 35 2.32 -0.53 -10.17
N LEU A 36 1.37 0.37 -9.92
CA LEU A 36 1.23 1.58 -10.73
C LEU A 36 2.40 2.52 -10.48
N VAL A 37 3.02 2.97 -11.56
CA VAL A 37 4.07 3.99 -11.55
C VAL A 37 3.63 5.15 -12.42
N GLY A 38 3.87 6.36 -11.93
CA GLY A 38 3.51 7.60 -12.61
C GLY A 38 2.37 8.35 -11.93
N SER A 39 1.78 9.30 -12.65
CA SER A 39 0.70 10.17 -12.18
C SER A 39 -0.48 10.10 -13.14
N GLU A 40 -1.69 10.31 -12.63
CA GLU A 40 -2.92 10.24 -13.40
C GLU A 40 -2.84 11.08 -14.68
N MET A 41 -3.33 10.51 -15.78
CA MET A 41 -3.34 11.19 -17.06
C MET A 41 -4.50 12.18 -17.10
N MET A 42 -4.22 13.44 -17.39
CA MET A 42 -5.23 14.50 -17.49
C MET A 42 -5.27 15.09 -18.89
N CYS A 43 -6.47 15.27 -19.41
CA CYS A 43 -6.67 15.95 -20.69
C CYS A 43 -6.65 17.46 -20.47
N VAL A 44 -5.58 18.11 -20.93
CA VAL A 44 -5.41 19.56 -20.83
C VAL A 44 -5.50 20.20 -22.22
N MET A 45 -5.85 21.49 -22.25
CA MET A 45 -5.83 22.30 -23.45
C MET A 45 -4.64 23.25 -23.38
N ASP A 46 -3.79 23.24 -24.40
CA ASP A 46 -2.73 24.24 -24.59
C ASP A 46 -2.76 24.78 -26.00
N ASN A 47 -2.65 26.11 -26.09
CA ASN A 47 -2.56 26.89 -27.31
C ASN A 47 -3.44 26.36 -28.47
N ASN A 48 -4.73 26.11 -28.18
CA ASN A 48 -5.77 25.64 -29.10
C ASN A 48 -5.73 24.15 -29.51
N SER A 49 -4.89 23.34 -28.86
CA SER A 49 -4.82 21.89 -29.02
C SER A 49 -5.10 21.18 -27.68
N THR A 50 -5.55 19.93 -27.73
CA THR A 50 -5.77 19.14 -26.50
C THR A 50 -4.86 17.92 -26.50
N TYR A 51 -4.17 17.69 -25.39
CA TYR A 51 -3.24 16.59 -25.23
C TYR A 51 -3.32 16.02 -23.82
N TRP A 52 -2.85 14.78 -23.70
CA TRP A 52 -2.74 14.11 -22.41
C TRP A 52 -1.46 14.56 -21.72
N THR A 53 -1.59 15.01 -20.48
CA THR A 53 -0.46 15.27 -19.59
C THR A 53 -0.40 14.20 -18.51
N GLY A 54 0.82 13.81 -18.12
CA GLY A 54 1.05 12.69 -17.22
C GLY A 54 1.29 11.37 -17.98
N GLU A 55 1.98 10.44 -17.33
CA GLU A 55 2.23 9.10 -17.83
C GLU A 55 1.96 8.11 -16.70
N THR A 56 1.24 7.03 -17.00
CA THR A 56 1.02 5.91 -16.08
C THR A 56 1.36 4.60 -16.76
N TYR A 57 2.06 3.71 -16.05
CA TYR A 57 2.31 2.36 -16.52
C TYR A 57 2.40 1.39 -15.35
N CYS A 58 2.16 0.11 -15.65
CA CYS A 58 2.30 -0.96 -14.69
C CYS A 58 3.72 -1.50 -14.71
N LYS A 59 4.42 -1.40 -13.57
CA LYS A 59 5.73 -2.01 -13.38
C LYS A 59 5.57 -3.31 -12.58
N PRO A 60 6.22 -4.42 -12.98
CA PRO A 60 6.22 -5.63 -12.16
C PRO A 60 6.80 -5.33 -10.77
N LEU A 61 6.12 -5.81 -9.73
CA LEU A 61 6.66 -5.79 -8.38
C LEU A 61 7.92 -6.65 -8.37
N SER A 62 9.04 -6.05 -7.99
CA SER A 62 10.26 -6.83 -7.77
C SER A 62 10.01 -7.74 -6.58
N ARG A 63 10.55 -8.98 -6.62
CA ARG A 63 10.48 -9.89 -5.46
C ARG A 63 10.89 -9.16 -4.18
N TYR A 64 11.91 -8.32 -4.23
CA TYR A 64 12.46 -7.63 -3.06
C TYR A 64 11.44 -6.84 -2.23
N GLU A 65 10.46 -6.18 -2.86
CA GLU A 65 9.46 -5.36 -2.16
C GLU A 65 8.47 -6.21 -1.34
N ASP A 66 7.99 -7.32 -1.90
CA ASP A 66 7.13 -8.28 -1.19
C ASP A 66 7.90 -8.98 -0.04
N PHE A 67 9.20 -9.21 -0.23
CA PHE A 67 10.07 -9.73 0.82
C PHE A 67 10.25 -8.71 1.95
N GLY A 68 10.40 -7.42 1.65
CA GLY A 68 10.53 -6.35 2.65
C GLY A 68 9.33 -6.29 3.60
N PHE A 69 8.11 -6.24 3.05
CA PHE A 69 6.89 -6.24 3.87
C PHE A 69 6.76 -7.52 4.71
N ARG A 70 6.98 -8.70 4.11
CA ARG A 70 6.96 -9.97 4.83
C ARG A 70 7.98 -10.03 5.96
N VAL A 71 9.21 -9.57 5.72
CA VAL A 71 10.27 -9.54 6.73
C VAL A 71 9.92 -8.58 7.86
N ALA A 72 9.39 -7.40 7.57
CA ALA A 72 8.94 -6.45 8.58
C ALA A 72 7.84 -7.02 9.47
N VAL A 73 6.85 -7.70 8.88
CA VAL A 73 5.78 -8.38 9.62
C VAL A 73 6.33 -9.51 10.50
N LEU A 74 7.21 -10.36 9.96
CA LEU A 74 7.83 -11.44 10.73
C LEU A 74 8.66 -10.90 11.91
N ALA A 75 9.47 -9.86 11.69
CA ALA A 75 10.24 -9.22 12.75
C ALA A 75 9.35 -8.63 13.86
N SER A 76 8.22 -8.04 13.46
CA SER A 76 7.24 -7.49 14.41
C SER A 76 6.62 -8.58 15.28
N ILE A 77 6.23 -9.71 14.68
CA ILE A 77 5.67 -10.87 15.40
C ILE A 77 6.68 -11.43 16.40
N VAL A 78 7.94 -11.64 15.96
CA VAL A 78 9.02 -12.16 16.83
C VAL A 78 9.32 -11.20 17.99
N SER A 79 9.29 -9.89 17.74
CA SER A 79 9.50 -8.90 18.80
C SER A 79 8.36 -8.93 19.82
N LEU A 80 7.12 -9.08 19.36
CA LEU A 80 5.94 -9.16 20.21
C LEU A 80 6.01 -10.37 21.15
N THR A 81 6.40 -11.54 20.65
CA THR A 81 6.49 -12.75 21.47
C THR A 81 7.54 -12.60 22.57
N ILE A 82 8.71 -12.01 22.27
CA ILE A 82 9.76 -11.77 23.27
C ILE A 82 9.27 -10.81 24.36
N ILE A 83 8.67 -9.68 23.97
CA ILE A 83 8.16 -8.67 24.93
C ILE A 83 7.07 -9.27 25.82
N LEU A 84 6.15 -10.05 25.24
CA LEU A 84 5.09 -10.72 25.99
C LEU A 84 5.66 -11.73 26.98
N LEU A 85 6.63 -12.56 26.57
CA LEU A 85 7.27 -13.53 27.46
C LEU A 85 7.96 -12.85 28.65
N MET A 86 8.71 -11.77 28.40
CA MET A 86 9.35 -11.02 29.48
C MET A 86 8.31 -10.40 30.42
N SER A 87 7.28 -9.76 29.86
CA SER A 87 6.20 -9.15 30.64
C SER A 87 5.47 -10.18 31.50
N MET A 88 5.18 -11.36 30.95
CA MET A 88 4.52 -12.44 31.68
C MET A 88 5.39 -12.98 32.81
N ALA A 89 6.71 -13.06 32.62
CA ALA A 89 7.63 -13.45 33.69
C ALA A 89 7.59 -12.45 34.85
N PHE A 90 7.65 -11.14 34.56
CA PHE A 90 7.53 -10.10 35.58
C PHE A 90 6.19 -10.16 36.31
N ILE A 91 5.07 -10.26 35.59
CA ILE A 91 3.74 -10.36 36.19
C ILE A 91 3.63 -11.61 37.06
N THR A 92 4.12 -12.76 36.58
CA THR A 92 4.07 -14.03 37.34
C THR A 92 4.89 -13.95 38.62
N CYS A 93 6.08 -13.34 38.57
CA CYS A 93 6.90 -13.11 39.77
C CYS A 93 6.20 -12.18 40.77
N CYS A 94 5.66 -11.04 40.31
CA CYS A 94 4.91 -10.12 41.18
C CYS A 94 3.68 -10.79 41.80
N LEU A 95 2.91 -11.58 41.03
CA LEU A 95 1.75 -12.30 41.53
C LEU A 95 2.14 -13.38 42.54
N LEU A 96 3.24 -14.10 42.33
CA LEU A 96 3.75 -15.08 43.29
C LEU A 96 4.13 -14.44 44.64
N ASP A 97 4.75 -13.26 44.61
CA ASP A 97 5.03 -12.51 45.84
C ASP A 97 3.76 -11.98 46.50
N CYS A 98 2.82 -11.39 45.75
CA CYS A 98 1.51 -10.99 46.29
C CYS A 98 0.80 -12.14 47.01
N MET A 99 0.75 -13.33 46.39
CA MET A 99 0.10 -14.51 46.98
C MET A 99 0.85 -15.06 48.22
N ARG A 100 2.15 -14.77 48.36
CA ARG A 100 2.94 -15.13 49.54
C ARG A 100 2.74 -14.14 50.69
N GLU A 101 2.60 -12.85 50.39
CA GLU A 101 2.27 -11.81 51.37
C GLU A 101 0.87 -12.05 51.97
N ASP A 102 -0.14 -12.35 51.14
CA ASP A 102 -1.52 -12.60 51.58
C ASP A 102 -1.65 -13.83 52.50
N LYS A 103 -0.81 -14.85 52.34
CA LYS A 103 -0.81 -16.04 53.21
C LYS A 103 -0.17 -15.82 54.59
N LYS A 104 0.55 -14.71 54.78
CA LYS A 104 1.23 -14.39 56.06
C LYS A 104 0.39 -13.50 56.98
N LYS A 105 -0.83 -13.14 56.59
CA LYS A 105 -1.76 -12.31 57.36
C LYS A 105 -2.96 -13.13 57.83
#